data_AF-A0A832FFW9-F1
#
_entry.id   AF-A0A832FFW9-F1
#
_cell.length_a   1.000
_cell.length_b   1.000
_cell.length_c   1.000
_cell.angle_alpha   90.00
_cell.angle_beta   90.00
_cell.angle_gamma   90.00
#
_symmetry.space_group_name_H-M   'P 1'
#
loop_
_entity.id
_entity.type
_entity.pdbx_description
1 polymer ?
#
loop_
_entity_poly.entity_id
_entity_poly.type
_entity_poly.pdbx_seq_one_letter_code
_entity_poly.pdbx_strand_id
1 'polypeptide(L)' 'MPLVPHRHCIVCGKAIEAEKYYCSEECERKMEKERKR' A
#
# COMPACT_ATOMS: atom_id res chain seq x y z
N MET A 1 18.77 16.22 7.66
CA MET A 1 17.38 15.91 8.05
C MET A 1 16.97 14.67 7.28
N PRO A 2 16.80 13.50 7.92
CA PRO A 2 16.45 12.29 7.18
C PRO A 2 15.02 12.46 6.65
N LEU A 3 14.90 12.55 5.31
CA LEU A 3 13.62 12.43 4.63
C LEU A 3 13.17 10.99 4.82
N VAL A 4 12.30 10.75 5.81
CA VAL A 4 11.70 9.43 5.98
C VAL A 4 10.87 9.17 4.73
N PRO A 5 11.25 8.19 3.89
CA PRO A 5 10.47 7.90 2.72
C PRO A 5 9.13 7.37 3.20
N HIS A 6 8.05 8.01 2.76
CA HIS A 6 6.68 7.53 2.91
C HIS A 6 6.18 7.13 1.53
N ARG A 7 5.46 6.02 1.45
CA ARG A 7 4.74 5.61 0.24
C ARG A 7 3.25 5.79 0.44
N HIS A 8 2.49 5.66 -0.64
CA HIS A 8 1.04 5.65 -0.60
C HIS A 8 0.54 4.27 -1.02
N CYS A 9 -0.50 3.79 -0.35
CA CYS A 9 -1.14 2.54 -0.69
C CYS A 9 -1.73 2.62 -2.09
N ILE A 10 -1.39 1.65 -2.94
CA ILE A 10 -1.84 1.61 -4.35
C ILE A 10 -3.34 1.31 -4.51
N VAL A 11 -4.00 0.88 -3.44
CA VAL A 11 -5.44 0.58 -3.42
C VAL A 11 -6.26 1.72 -2.82
N CYS A 12 -5.80 2.25 -1.68
CA CYS A 12 -6.57 3.17 -0.85
C CYS A 12 -6.03 4.62 -0.87
N GLY A 13 -4.82 4.83 -1.38
CA GLY A 13 -4.13 6.13 -1.39
C GLY A 13 -3.61 6.60 -0.01
N LYS A 14 -3.81 5.84 1.07
CA LYS A 14 -3.30 6.22 2.42
C LYS A 14 -1.78 6.23 2.45
N ALA A 15 -1.22 7.16 3.22
CA ALA A 15 0.20 7.16 3.57
C ALA A 15 0.57 5.90 4.36
N ILE A 16 1.64 5.25 3.94
CA ILE A 16 2.18 4.00 4.50
C ILE A 16 3.70 4.08 4.59
N GLU A 17 4.27 3.17 5.35
CA GLU A 17 5.72 2.99 5.44
C GLU A 17 6.32 2.71 4.06
N ALA A 18 7.51 3.26 3.75
CA ALA A 18 8.13 3.08 2.42
C ALA A 18 8.45 1.63 2.04
N GLU A 19 8.54 0.74 3.02
CA GLU A 19 8.76 -0.69 2.78
C GLU A 19 7.48 -1.42 2.38
N LYS A 20 6.30 -0.83 2.62
CA LYS A 20 5.01 -1.43 2.33
C LYS A 20 4.39 -0.82 1.07
N TYR A 21 3.54 -1.62 0.41
CA TYR A 21 2.74 -1.20 -0.75
C TYR A 21 1.25 -1.04 -0.44
N TYR A 22 0.80 -1.63 0.67
CA TYR A 22 -0.59 -1.66 1.08
C TYR A 22 -0.77 -1.08 2.48
N CYS A 23 -1.88 -0.37 2.69
CA CYS A 23 -2.22 0.22 3.99
C CYS A 23 -2.65 -0.81 5.03
N SER A 24 -3.15 -1.96 4.60
CA SER A 24 -3.54 -3.10 5.44
C SER A 24 -3.68 -4.35 4.57
N GLU A 25 -3.77 -5.53 5.19
CA GLU A 25 -4.06 -6.80 4.52
C GLU A 25 -5.36 -6.76 3.70
N GLU A 26 -6.33 -5.92 4.10
CA GLU A 26 -7.57 -5.74 3.33
C GLU A 26 -7.30 -5.19 1.91
N CYS A 27 -6.34 -4.26 1.78
CA CYS A 27 -5.94 -3.72 0.49
C CYS A 27 -5.16 -4.74 -0.33
N GLU A 28 -4.28 -5.51 0.32
CA GLU A 28 -3.57 -6.60 -0.34
C GLU A 28 -4.54 -7.63 -0.92
N ARG A 29 -5.54 -8.06 -0.15
CA ARG A 29 -6.58 -9.00 -0.60
C ARG A 29 -7.47 -8.41 -1.70
N LYS A 30 -7.80 -7.12 -1.65
CA LYS A 30 -8.53 -6.43 -2.74
C LYS A 30 -7.71 -6.46 -4.03
N MET A 31 -6.44 -6.11 -3.95
CA MET A 31 -5.52 -6.14 -5.09
C MET A 31 -5.35 -7.55 -5.65
N GLU A 32 -5.20 -8.55 -4.79
CA GLU A 32 -5.07 -9.95 -5.20
C GLU A 32 -6.34 -10.46 -5.90
N LYS A 33 -7.53 -10.11 -5.38
CA LYS A 33 -8.81 -10.44 -6.02
C LYS A 33 -8.94 -9.79 -7.40
N GLU A 34 -8.59 -8.52 -7.52
CA GLU A 34 -8.64 -7.80 -8.80
C GLU A 34 -7.59 -8.34 -9.79
N ARG A 35 -6.40 -8.73 -9.31
CA ARG A 35 -5.31 -9.28 -10.14
C ARG A 35 -5.60 -10.71 -10.66
N LYS A 36 -6.43 -11.47 -9.95
CA LYS A 36 -6.81 -12.84 -10.34
C LYS A 36 -7.98 -12.91 -11.33
N ARG A 37 -8.55 -11.76 -11.71
CA ARG A 37 -9.64 -11.64 -12.69
C ARG A 37 -9.08 -11.33 -14.07
#